data_AF-A0A931KSL1-F1
#
_entry.id   AF-A0A931KSL1-F1
#
_cell.length_a   1.000
_cell.length_b   1.000
_cell.length_c   1.000
_cell.angle_alpha   90.00
_cell.angle_beta   90.00
_cell.angle_gamma   90.00
#
_symmetry.space_group_name_H-M   'P 1'
#
loop_
_entity.id
_entity.type
_entity.pdbx_description
1 polymer ?
#
loop_
_entity_poly.entity_id
_entity_poly.type
_entity_poly.pdbx_seq_one_letter_code
_entity_poly.pdbx_strand_id
1 'polypeptide(L)'
;MIAMNNKNLKIFSSLLLIAFLVATMIGCKKEKNGQSNLIELLSFGPTGARHGDTLRFIGNNLDKVTSIEFTGGAAAEITQVDFKIQTSELILVIVPQAAEKGYVTLKTPQGDIITKTQLNLDVTTTVTSFTNQARPGANVTISGAYLNWVQKVVFANDKEVTSFVSKAFDQLVVTVPDDAETGPLLIFYGGTDSSDFQTDDTLRVTLPVATSLAPNPILHQTDLTITGTDLDLAKKIIFTGVSTPVTSFISQTATQLVLKVPAGTKKGKIKLVAASEVSTDSPTDLDLILPSVATMTPNPVDPGTDLTITGTNLDLVTSITFENAAPVTSFVSQTATQIVVTVPMGILRGNITLGVLNSTVTVQSADVLEVLGSAPPPVVALPFYNDAVTSNWTSTGWIGGGWGGAADYNNTSPVREGTKSIKIDYVGGYGSPLQLGGANIDMTPYTTFKLSVYGAPGSGGKTVTVGINGTNGQFNFNVVEGVWTDYAIPISTLTASSTMSEIWIQEFSGTGGFTIYVDAMGLN
;
A
#
# COMPACT_ATOMS: atom_id res chain seq x y z
N MET A 1 33.54 -8.10 -12.92
CA MET A 1 33.94 -9.37 -13.57
C MET A 1 33.70 -9.18 -15.06
N ILE A 2 34.80 -9.11 -15.82
CA ILE A 2 34.93 -9.26 -17.29
C ILE A 2 34.29 -8.17 -18.18
N ALA A 3 35.11 -7.75 -19.14
CA ALA A 3 34.96 -6.64 -20.09
C ALA A 3 34.40 -7.09 -21.46
N MET A 4 33.89 -6.13 -22.23
CA MET A 4 33.98 -5.98 -23.70
C MET A 4 33.17 -4.72 -24.08
N ASN A 5 33.76 -3.54 -24.29
CA ASN A 5 34.53 -3.04 -25.44
C ASN A 5 33.73 -2.99 -26.75
N ASN A 6 33.31 -1.79 -27.18
CA ASN A 6 33.35 -1.44 -28.60
C ASN A 6 33.56 0.07 -28.81
N LYS A 7 34.64 0.37 -29.52
CA LYS A 7 35.25 1.67 -29.75
C LYS A 7 34.75 2.31 -31.04
N ASN A 8 34.66 3.64 -30.99
CA ASN A 8 35.04 4.61 -32.03
C ASN A 8 34.28 4.65 -33.37
N LEU A 9 33.50 5.73 -33.57
CA LEU A 9 33.43 6.39 -34.88
C LEU A 9 33.08 7.89 -34.74
N LYS A 10 34.09 8.71 -34.44
CA LYS A 10 34.05 10.17 -34.64
C LYS A 10 35.43 10.67 -35.07
N ILE A 11 35.41 11.56 -36.07
CA ILE A 11 36.45 12.50 -36.53
C ILE A 11 37.46 11.96 -37.56
N PHE A 12 37.39 12.53 -38.77
CA PHE A 12 38.43 12.91 -39.75
C PHE A 12 37.69 13.01 -41.10
N SER A 13 37.61 14.14 -41.79
CA SER A 13 38.73 14.74 -42.52
C SER A 13 38.27 16.06 -43.15
N SER A 14 39.04 17.11 -42.90
CA SER A 14 39.00 18.39 -43.60
C SER A 14 40.23 18.45 -44.53
N LEU A 15 40.09 19.11 -45.68
CA LEU A 15 41.08 19.35 -46.76
C LEU A 15 41.47 18.15 -47.65
N LEU A 16 41.00 18.18 -48.91
CA LEU A 16 41.88 17.97 -50.05
C LEU A 16 41.42 18.79 -51.27
N LEU A 17 42.43 19.28 -51.97
CA LEU A 17 42.50 20.38 -52.92
C LEU A 17 42.61 19.83 -54.36
N ILE A 18 41.90 20.46 -55.30
CA ILE A 18 42.24 20.68 -56.74
C ILE A 18 42.73 19.48 -57.58
N ALA A 19 41.98 19.13 -58.63
CA ALA A 19 42.41 19.21 -60.04
C ALA A 19 41.39 18.60 -61.04
N PHE A 20 41.26 19.29 -62.19
CA PHE A 20 40.84 18.79 -63.51
C PHE A 20 39.35 18.46 -63.77
N LEU A 21 38.63 19.38 -64.46
CA LEU A 21 38.41 19.26 -65.91
C LEU A 21 37.82 20.57 -66.47
N VAL A 22 38.63 21.29 -67.27
CA VAL A 22 38.18 22.35 -68.18
C VAL A 22 37.89 21.69 -69.53
N ALA A 23 36.71 21.91 -70.10
CA ALA A 23 36.44 22.21 -71.51
C ALA A 23 35.01 21.82 -71.91
N THR A 24 34.13 22.81 -72.10
CA THR A 24 33.67 23.26 -73.43
C THR A 24 32.46 24.16 -73.25
N MET A 25 32.69 25.45 -73.48
CA MET A 25 31.65 26.45 -73.71
C MET A 25 31.03 26.16 -75.09
N ILE A 26 29.88 25.49 -75.12
CA ILE A 26 28.97 25.59 -76.26
C ILE A 26 27.90 26.60 -75.87
N GLY A 27 28.09 27.82 -76.35
CA GLY A 27 27.01 28.80 -76.43
C GLY A 27 25.92 28.25 -77.34
N CYS A 28 24.92 27.60 -76.75
CA CYS A 28 23.63 27.46 -77.40
C CYS A 28 23.01 28.85 -77.48
N LYS A 29 23.09 29.44 -78.68
CA LYS A 29 22.17 30.51 -79.09
C LYS A 29 20.76 30.01 -78.76
N LYS A 30 20.10 30.68 -77.81
CA LYS A 30 18.65 30.59 -77.65
C LYS A 30 18.06 31.05 -78.98
N GLU A 31 17.61 30.11 -79.80
CA GLU A 31 16.63 30.43 -80.82
C GLU A 31 15.41 30.97 -80.07
N LYS A 32 15.08 32.25 -80.31
CA LYS A 32 13.81 32.85 -79.90
C LYS A 32 12.71 32.18 -80.70
N ASN A 33 12.29 31.01 -80.27
CA ASN A 33 11.14 30.32 -80.81
C ASN A 33 9.89 30.85 -80.09
N GLY A 34 8.99 31.49 -80.85
CA GLY A 34 7.62 31.91 -80.51
C GLY A 34 7.34 32.41 -79.09
N GLN A 35 7.10 33.71 -78.92
CA GLN A 35 6.32 34.20 -77.78
C GLN A 35 4.94 33.54 -77.84
N SER A 36 4.74 32.48 -77.06
CA SER A 36 3.42 31.93 -76.79
C SER A 36 2.56 33.02 -76.16
N ASN A 37 1.36 33.24 -76.67
CA ASN A 37 0.38 34.16 -76.07
C ASN A 37 -0.28 33.61 -74.80
N LEU A 38 0.11 32.39 -74.39
CA LEU A 38 -0.40 31.72 -73.19
C LEU A 38 0.24 32.33 -71.94
N ILE A 39 -0.56 32.48 -70.89
CA ILE A 39 -0.08 32.84 -69.56
C ILE A 39 0.41 31.56 -68.89
N GLU A 40 1.66 31.53 -68.45
CA GLU A 40 2.29 30.32 -67.92
C GLU A 40 3.13 30.63 -66.68
N LEU A 41 2.94 29.84 -65.61
CA LEU A 41 3.82 29.84 -64.45
C LEU A 41 4.87 28.74 -64.60
N LEU A 42 6.15 29.13 -64.61
CA LEU A 42 7.28 28.20 -64.75
C LEU A 42 7.83 27.78 -63.38
N SER A 43 7.95 28.72 -62.44
CA SER A 43 8.41 28.44 -61.09
C SER A 43 7.94 29.49 -60.09
N PHE A 44 7.92 29.13 -58.81
CA PHE A 44 7.69 30.07 -57.72
C PHE A 44 8.51 29.69 -56.48
N GLY A 45 8.77 30.66 -55.60
CA GLY A 45 9.56 30.43 -54.38
C GLY A 45 10.05 31.73 -53.72
N PRO A 46 10.94 31.67 -52.73
CA PRO A 46 11.66 30.47 -52.26
C PRO A 46 10.80 29.51 -51.44
N THR A 47 11.21 28.25 -51.36
CA THR A 47 10.71 27.28 -50.36
C THR A 47 11.20 27.69 -48.97
N GLY A 48 10.36 27.56 -47.94
CA GLY A 48 10.72 27.98 -46.58
C GLY A 48 10.54 29.48 -46.31
N ALA A 49 9.80 30.19 -47.18
CA ALA A 49 9.42 31.57 -46.93
C ALA A 49 8.57 31.68 -45.65
N ARG A 50 8.71 32.80 -44.93
CA ARG A 50 7.89 33.16 -43.78
C ARG A 50 6.77 34.10 -44.20
N HIS A 51 5.73 34.21 -43.39
CA HIS A 51 4.75 35.29 -43.54
C HIS A 51 5.44 36.65 -43.50
N GLY A 52 5.10 37.54 -44.44
CA GLY A 52 5.80 38.82 -44.61
C GLY A 52 7.01 38.78 -45.56
N ASP A 53 7.53 37.61 -45.93
CA ASP A 53 8.61 37.49 -46.91
C ASP A 53 8.11 37.77 -48.33
N THR A 54 9.04 38.10 -49.22
CA THR A 54 8.74 38.30 -50.64
C THR A 54 8.80 36.98 -51.39
N LEU A 55 7.67 36.55 -51.95
CA LEU A 55 7.58 35.40 -52.84
C LEU A 55 7.69 35.86 -54.30
N ARG A 56 8.36 35.06 -55.12
CA ARG A 56 8.64 35.31 -56.54
C ARG A 56 7.89 34.30 -57.39
N PHE A 57 7.22 34.76 -58.43
CA PHE A 57 6.61 33.92 -59.47
C PHE A 57 7.28 34.26 -60.80
N ILE A 58 7.82 33.26 -61.49
CA ILE A 58 8.56 33.41 -62.75
C ILE A 58 7.80 32.67 -63.85
N GLY A 59 7.60 33.30 -64.99
CA GLY A 59 6.73 32.77 -66.02
C GLY A 59 6.72 33.56 -67.33
N ASN A 60 5.66 33.38 -68.11
CA ASN A 60 5.41 34.08 -69.37
C ASN A 60 4.05 34.81 -69.31
N ASN A 61 3.99 36.04 -69.81
CA ASN A 61 2.80 36.91 -69.84
C ASN A 61 2.15 37.13 -68.44
N LEU A 62 2.97 37.17 -67.38
CA LEU A 62 2.51 37.31 -66.00
C LEU A 62 1.93 38.72 -65.67
N ASP A 63 2.14 39.70 -66.55
CA ASP A 63 1.51 41.03 -66.47
C ASP A 63 -0.02 40.99 -66.57
N LYS A 64 -0.58 39.86 -67.00
CA LYS A 64 -2.03 39.62 -67.12
C LYS A 64 -2.66 38.96 -65.88
N VAL A 65 -1.87 38.62 -64.86
CA VAL A 65 -2.38 38.06 -63.60
C VAL A 65 -3.10 39.14 -62.80
N THR A 66 -4.33 38.87 -62.36
CA THR A 66 -5.19 39.85 -61.66
C THR A 66 -5.17 39.70 -60.15
N SER A 67 -4.99 38.47 -59.64
CA SER A 67 -4.79 38.20 -58.23
C SER A 67 -4.07 36.87 -58.00
N ILE A 68 -3.52 36.70 -56.81
CA ILE A 68 -2.89 35.47 -56.33
C ILE A 68 -3.58 35.04 -55.04
N GLU A 69 -4.25 33.89 -55.08
CA GLU A 69 -4.93 33.29 -53.94
C GLU A 69 -4.02 32.25 -53.28
N PHE A 70 -3.70 32.47 -52.01
CA PHE A 70 -3.05 31.47 -51.17
C PHE A 70 -4.11 30.61 -50.47
N THR A 71 -3.71 29.41 -50.02
CA THR A 71 -4.54 28.66 -49.08
C THR A 71 -4.67 29.48 -47.78
N GLY A 72 -5.85 29.54 -47.15
CA GLY A 72 -6.12 30.42 -46.00
C GLY A 72 -7.35 31.33 -46.14
N GLY A 73 -8.14 31.16 -47.20
CA GLY A 73 -9.40 31.90 -47.43
C GLY A 73 -9.17 33.30 -48.01
N ALA A 74 -10.22 34.13 -48.01
CA ALA A 74 -10.20 35.44 -48.66
C ALA A 74 -9.13 36.40 -48.11
N ALA A 75 -8.77 36.28 -46.83
CA ALA A 75 -7.71 37.08 -46.21
C ALA A 75 -6.29 36.72 -46.70
N ALA A 76 -6.16 35.60 -47.43
CA ALA A 76 -4.92 35.13 -48.02
C ALA A 76 -4.84 35.43 -49.53
N GLU A 77 -5.77 36.22 -50.09
CA GLU A 77 -5.69 36.71 -51.47
C GLU A 77 -4.87 38.01 -51.55
N ILE A 78 -4.05 38.13 -52.59
CA ILE A 78 -3.34 39.34 -52.95
C ILE A 78 -3.86 39.82 -54.30
N THR A 79 -4.41 41.02 -54.34
CA THR A 79 -4.87 41.61 -55.59
C THR A 79 -3.74 42.36 -56.30
N GLN A 80 -3.92 42.64 -57.59
CA GLN A 80 -2.89 43.27 -58.42
C GLN A 80 -2.30 44.56 -57.84
N VAL A 81 -3.08 45.35 -57.09
CA VAL A 81 -2.60 46.61 -56.48
C VAL A 81 -1.56 46.38 -55.38
N ASP A 82 -1.56 45.18 -54.77
CA ASP A 82 -0.66 44.81 -53.68
C ASP A 82 0.58 44.03 -54.18
N PHE A 83 0.71 43.84 -55.50
CA PHE A 83 1.92 43.27 -56.08
C PHE A 83 3.07 44.26 -55.96
N LYS A 84 4.19 43.82 -55.37
CA LYS A 84 5.40 44.64 -55.24
C LYS A 84 6.02 44.95 -56.60
N ILE A 85 6.02 43.94 -57.49
CA ILE A 85 6.50 44.04 -58.86
C ILE A 85 5.59 43.15 -59.70
N GLN A 86 5.21 43.64 -60.88
CA GLN A 86 4.59 42.83 -61.91
C GLN A 86 5.15 43.22 -63.27
N THR A 87 5.73 42.23 -63.96
CA THR A 87 6.17 42.31 -65.35
C THR A 87 5.67 41.08 -66.10
N SER A 88 5.90 41.01 -67.42
CA SER A 88 5.54 39.83 -68.21
C SER A 88 6.27 38.55 -67.79
N GLU A 89 7.38 38.65 -67.05
CA GLU A 89 8.22 37.51 -66.66
C GLU A 89 8.30 37.27 -65.14
N LEU A 90 7.88 38.25 -64.32
CA LEU A 90 8.07 38.23 -62.87
C LEU A 90 6.91 38.89 -62.13
N ILE A 91 6.39 38.20 -61.10
CA ILE A 91 5.57 38.83 -60.06
C ILE A 91 6.29 38.68 -58.71
N LEU A 92 6.35 39.75 -57.94
CA LEU A 92 6.76 39.74 -56.54
C LEU A 92 5.57 40.11 -55.65
N VAL A 93 5.31 39.29 -54.63
CA VAL A 93 4.27 39.56 -53.64
C VAL A 93 4.80 39.32 -52.22
N ILE A 94 4.11 39.86 -51.22
CA ILE A 94 4.36 39.53 -49.82
C ILE A 94 3.49 38.35 -49.41
N VAL A 95 4.06 37.33 -48.78
CA VAL A 95 3.28 36.21 -48.24
C VAL A 95 2.27 36.75 -47.21
N PRO A 96 0.94 36.61 -47.43
CA PRO A 96 -0.09 37.14 -46.53
C PRO A 96 -0.03 36.45 -45.18
N GLN A 97 -0.36 37.16 -44.09
CA GLN A 97 -0.40 36.60 -42.74
C GLN A 97 -1.39 35.42 -42.60
N ALA A 98 -2.49 35.44 -43.34
CA ALA A 98 -3.48 34.36 -43.36
C ALA A 98 -3.07 33.15 -44.22
N ALA A 99 -1.93 33.20 -44.91
CA ALA A 99 -1.51 32.11 -45.79
C ALA A 99 -1.22 30.82 -44.98
N GLU A 100 -1.74 29.71 -45.49
CA GLU A 100 -1.57 28.37 -44.95
C GLU A 100 -0.82 27.47 -45.93
N LYS A 101 -0.45 26.28 -45.47
CA LYS A 101 0.13 25.26 -46.33
C LYS A 101 -0.88 24.84 -47.40
N GLY A 102 -0.49 24.94 -48.67
CA GLY A 102 -1.31 24.46 -49.77
C GLY A 102 -0.91 25.02 -51.13
N TYR A 103 -1.78 24.83 -52.11
CA TYR A 103 -1.53 25.32 -53.46
C TYR A 103 -1.80 26.83 -53.54
N VAL A 104 -1.10 27.49 -54.46
CA VAL A 104 -1.31 28.90 -54.77
C VAL A 104 -1.96 28.99 -56.15
N THR A 105 -2.95 29.85 -56.31
CA THR A 105 -3.72 30.01 -57.54
C THR A 105 -3.54 31.41 -58.09
N LEU A 106 -3.04 31.52 -59.32
CA LEU A 106 -2.95 32.79 -60.04
C LEU A 106 -4.22 32.94 -60.89
N LYS A 107 -4.98 34.02 -60.66
CA LYS A 107 -6.15 34.36 -61.47
C LYS A 107 -5.73 35.05 -62.75
N THR A 108 -6.24 34.55 -63.87
CA THR A 108 -5.94 35.12 -65.19
C THR A 108 -7.19 35.18 -66.07
N PRO A 109 -7.24 36.08 -67.08
CA PRO A 109 -8.34 36.11 -68.04
C PRO A 109 -8.50 34.83 -68.89
N GLN A 110 -7.46 33.99 -68.95
CA GLN A 110 -7.46 32.74 -69.72
C GLN A 110 -7.80 31.51 -68.85
N GLY A 111 -8.11 31.72 -67.56
CA GLY A 111 -8.36 30.67 -66.57
C GLY A 111 -7.32 30.67 -65.45
N ASP A 112 -7.61 29.91 -64.40
CA ASP A 112 -6.78 29.83 -63.20
C ASP A 112 -5.53 28.97 -63.43
N ILE A 113 -4.40 29.42 -62.90
CA ILE A 113 -3.14 28.65 -62.88
C ILE A 113 -2.87 28.25 -61.44
N ILE A 114 -2.98 26.94 -61.16
CA ILE A 114 -2.68 26.37 -59.84
C ILE A 114 -1.22 25.89 -59.82
N THR A 115 -0.48 26.20 -58.76
CA THR A 115 0.90 25.71 -58.61
C THR A 115 0.97 24.19 -58.59
N LYS A 116 2.06 23.62 -59.13
CA LYS A 116 2.29 22.16 -59.11
C LYS A 116 2.78 21.65 -57.76
N THR A 117 3.53 22.47 -57.04
CA THR A 117 4.00 22.19 -55.67
C THR A 117 3.20 23.01 -54.68
N GLN A 118 2.94 22.44 -53.50
CA GLN A 118 2.36 23.19 -52.39
C GLN A 118 3.38 24.18 -51.86
N LEU A 119 2.92 25.39 -51.57
CA LEU A 119 3.64 26.31 -50.70
C LEU A 119 3.61 25.75 -49.28
N ASN A 120 4.78 25.68 -48.67
CA ASN A 120 4.93 25.44 -47.25
C ASN A 120 5.72 26.61 -46.67
N LEU A 121 5.33 27.05 -45.47
CA LEU A 121 5.87 28.25 -44.85
C LEU A 121 6.71 27.85 -43.64
N ASP A 122 7.82 28.54 -43.42
CA ASP A 122 8.51 28.50 -42.13
C ASP A 122 7.70 29.36 -41.15
N VAL A 123 7.22 28.75 -40.07
CA VAL A 123 6.28 29.36 -39.12
C VAL A 123 6.84 29.23 -37.73
N THR A 124 6.77 30.29 -36.94
CA THR A 124 7.09 30.25 -35.50
C THR A 124 5.82 30.54 -34.73
N THR A 125 5.23 29.48 -34.18
CA THR A 125 4.04 29.62 -33.33
C THR A 125 4.41 30.28 -32.02
N THR A 126 3.54 31.15 -31.50
CA THR A 126 3.72 31.76 -30.19
C THR A 126 2.47 31.59 -29.35
N VAL A 127 2.65 31.44 -28.04
CA VAL A 127 1.57 31.48 -27.05
C VAL A 127 1.80 32.71 -26.18
N THR A 128 0.80 33.58 -26.09
CA THR A 128 0.82 34.78 -25.26
C THR A 128 0.14 34.55 -23.91
N SER A 129 -0.91 33.72 -23.88
CA SER A 129 -1.63 33.35 -22.66
C SER A 129 -2.47 32.11 -22.89
N PHE A 130 -2.89 31.46 -21.82
CA PHE A 130 -3.91 30.41 -21.86
C PHE A 130 -4.70 30.36 -20.55
N THR A 131 -5.84 29.66 -20.55
CA THR A 131 -6.61 29.40 -19.32
C THR A 131 -5.75 28.60 -18.33
N ASN A 132 -5.29 29.23 -17.25
CA ASN A 132 -4.30 28.65 -16.33
C ASN A 132 -4.88 27.69 -15.27
N GLN A 133 -6.20 27.54 -15.18
CA GLN A 133 -6.86 26.56 -14.33
C GLN A 133 -8.08 25.97 -15.02
N ALA A 134 -8.20 24.64 -15.00
CA ALA A 134 -9.33 23.94 -15.61
C ALA A 134 -9.66 22.65 -14.86
N ARG A 135 -10.89 22.17 -15.02
CA ARG A 135 -11.29 20.82 -14.64
C ARG A 135 -10.89 19.84 -15.75
N PRO A 136 -10.63 18.56 -15.44
CA PRO A 136 -10.59 17.53 -16.47
C PRO A 136 -11.88 17.54 -17.31
N GLY A 137 -11.76 17.37 -18.62
CA GLY A 137 -12.86 17.48 -19.58
C GLY A 137 -13.33 18.89 -19.92
N ALA A 138 -12.83 19.93 -19.23
CA ALA A 138 -13.13 21.32 -19.58
C ALA A 138 -12.29 21.80 -20.78
N ASN A 139 -12.75 22.86 -21.43
CA ASN A 139 -12.00 23.49 -22.51
C ASN A 139 -11.02 24.54 -21.97
N VAL A 140 -9.79 24.52 -22.49
CA VAL A 140 -8.75 25.51 -22.28
C VAL A 140 -8.58 26.30 -23.57
N THR A 141 -8.60 27.62 -23.47
CA THR A 141 -8.32 28.52 -24.58
C THR A 141 -6.85 28.93 -24.50
N ILE A 142 -6.15 28.79 -25.62
CA ILE A 142 -4.76 29.22 -25.83
C ILE A 142 -4.81 30.38 -26.83
N SER A 143 -4.19 31.50 -26.49
CA SER A 143 -4.10 32.69 -27.33
C SER A 143 -2.66 32.95 -27.74
N GLY A 144 -2.48 33.46 -28.96
CA GLY A 144 -1.15 33.55 -29.55
C GLY A 144 -1.16 33.99 -31.00
N ALA A 145 -0.15 33.56 -31.75
CA ALA A 145 -0.09 33.75 -33.21
C ALA A 145 0.31 32.44 -33.89
N TYR A 146 -0.23 32.23 -35.09
CA TYR A 146 -0.07 31.02 -35.89
C TYR A 146 -0.55 29.73 -35.20
N LEU A 147 -1.55 29.84 -34.32
CA LEU A 147 -2.12 28.69 -33.62
C LEU A 147 -2.84 27.70 -34.56
N ASN A 148 -3.20 28.15 -35.77
CA ASN A 148 -3.68 27.30 -36.85
C ASN A 148 -2.62 26.33 -37.41
N TRP A 149 -1.35 26.49 -37.02
CA TRP A 149 -0.26 25.58 -37.37
C TRP A 149 0.07 24.54 -36.29
N VAL A 150 -0.58 24.60 -35.12
CA VAL A 150 -0.39 23.61 -34.04
C VAL A 150 -0.87 22.23 -34.49
N GLN A 151 -0.06 21.20 -34.30
CA GLN A 151 -0.35 19.82 -34.67
C GLN A 151 -0.81 18.99 -33.48
N LYS A 152 -0.20 19.21 -32.30
CA LYS A 152 -0.61 18.58 -31.05
C LYS A 152 -0.24 19.46 -29.86
N VAL A 153 -1.03 19.31 -28.79
CA VAL A 153 -0.76 19.88 -27.47
C VAL A 153 -0.55 18.71 -26.52
N VAL A 154 0.57 18.69 -25.81
CA VAL A 154 0.89 17.63 -24.84
C VAL A 154 0.83 18.24 -23.44
N PHE A 155 -0.02 17.67 -22.61
CA PHE A 155 -0.13 18.01 -21.19
C PHE A 155 0.92 17.23 -20.39
N ALA A 156 1.09 17.59 -19.11
CA ALA A 156 1.99 16.87 -18.22
C ALA A 156 1.75 15.35 -18.24
N ASN A 157 2.82 14.57 -18.05
CA ASN A 157 2.80 13.10 -18.10
C ASN A 157 2.39 12.54 -19.49
N ASP A 158 2.87 13.20 -20.55
CA ASP A 158 2.75 12.81 -21.96
C ASP A 158 1.31 12.58 -22.45
N LYS A 159 0.34 13.34 -21.91
CA LYS A 159 -1.06 13.26 -22.36
C LYS A 159 -1.27 14.12 -23.60
N GLU A 160 -1.30 13.47 -24.75
CA GLU A 160 -1.38 14.15 -26.05
C GLU A 160 -2.82 14.45 -26.49
N VAL A 161 -3.04 15.65 -27.01
CA VAL A 161 -4.28 16.10 -27.64
C VAL A 161 -3.98 16.52 -29.08
N THR A 162 -4.55 15.80 -30.04
CA THR A 162 -4.45 16.06 -31.49
C THR A 162 -5.77 16.52 -32.11
N SER A 163 -6.88 16.37 -31.38
CA SER A 163 -8.20 16.86 -31.78
C SER A 163 -8.51 18.13 -31.00
N PHE A 164 -8.85 19.20 -31.73
CA PHE A 164 -9.09 20.52 -31.16
C PHE A 164 -10.56 20.89 -31.30
N VAL A 165 -11.10 21.57 -30.29
CA VAL A 165 -12.49 22.07 -30.29
C VAL A 165 -12.65 23.16 -31.34
N SER A 166 -11.67 24.05 -31.42
CA SER A 166 -11.55 25.04 -32.49
C SER A 166 -10.08 25.41 -32.70
N LYS A 167 -9.78 25.86 -33.91
CA LYS A 167 -8.44 26.20 -34.34
C LYS A 167 -8.50 27.41 -35.28
N ALA A 168 -7.85 28.49 -34.90
CA ALA A 168 -7.76 29.75 -35.62
C ALA A 168 -6.34 30.29 -35.56
N PHE A 169 -6.07 31.38 -36.29
CA PHE A 169 -4.74 32.00 -36.33
C PHE A 169 -4.24 32.45 -34.95
N ASP A 170 -5.11 33.09 -34.17
CA ASP A 170 -4.80 33.72 -32.89
C ASP A 170 -5.34 32.95 -31.67
N GLN A 171 -6.10 31.88 -31.91
CA GLN A 171 -6.77 31.11 -30.87
C GLN A 171 -6.79 29.61 -31.17
N LEU A 172 -6.52 28.81 -30.14
CA LEU A 172 -6.69 27.36 -30.14
C LEU A 172 -7.50 26.96 -28.91
N VAL A 173 -8.52 26.12 -29.08
CA VAL A 173 -9.28 25.58 -27.95
C VAL A 173 -9.09 24.08 -27.90
N VAL A 174 -8.61 23.59 -26.76
CA VAL A 174 -8.34 22.18 -26.50
C VAL A 174 -9.14 21.70 -25.31
N THR A 175 -9.56 20.44 -25.31
CA THR A 175 -10.20 19.82 -24.15
C THR A 175 -9.12 19.18 -23.27
N VAL A 176 -9.18 19.43 -21.96
CA VAL A 176 -8.26 18.85 -20.98
C VAL A 176 -8.54 17.35 -20.86
N PRO A 177 -7.53 16.47 -21.06
CA PRO A 177 -7.70 15.03 -20.84
C PRO A 177 -8.18 14.71 -19.42
N ASP A 178 -8.99 13.66 -19.27
CA ASP A 178 -9.55 13.27 -17.97
C ASP A 178 -8.47 12.91 -16.93
N ASP A 179 -7.35 12.38 -17.40
CA ASP A 179 -6.19 11.96 -16.62
C ASP A 179 -5.01 12.96 -16.68
N ALA A 180 -5.28 14.21 -17.08
CA ALA A 180 -4.27 15.26 -17.10
C ALA A 180 -3.80 15.64 -15.69
N GLU A 181 -2.52 15.95 -15.56
CA GLU A 181 -1.91 16.46 -14.34
C GLU A 181 -1.59 17.96 -14.45
N THR A 182 -1.40 18.60 -13.30
CA THR A 182 -0.96 20.00 -13.27
C THR A 182 0.44 20.10 -13.84
N GLY A 183 0.61 21.00 -14.82
CA GLY A 183 1.90 21.26 -15.42
C GLY A 183 1.83 22.17 -16.65
N PRO A 184 2.98 22.51 -17.22
CA PRO A 184 3.07 23.31 -18.44
C PRO A 184 2.58 22.51 -19.65
N LEU A 185 2.22 23.22 -20.73
CA LEU A 185 1.82 22.62 -21.99
C LEU A 185 3.00 22.58 -22.95
N LEU A 186 3.17 21.49 -23.68
CA LEU A 186 4.14 21.35 -24.75
C LEU A 186 3.40 21.45 -26.09
N ILE A 187 3.72 22.46 -26.88
CA ILE A 187 3.04 22.80 -28.12
C ILE A 187 3.91 22.36 -29.28
N PHE A 188 3.41 21.43 -30.09
CA PHE A 188 4.06 21.02 -31.34
C PHE A 188 3.33 21.70 -32.50
N TYR A 189 4.09 22.34 -33.37
CA TYR A 189 3.56 23.00 -34.54
C TYR A 189 4.38 22.67 -35.78
N GLY A 190 3.75 22.86 -36.93
CA GLY A 190 4.35 22.55 -38.22
C GLY A 190 4.61 23.76 -39.08
N GLY A 191 5.21 23.48 -40.21
CA GLY A 191 5.58 24.41 -41.26
C GLY A 191 6.44 23.65 -42.27
N THR A 192 7.46 24.33 -42.79
CA THR A 192 8.55 23.71 -43.56
C THR A 192 9.26 22.66 -42.70
N ASP A 193 9.59 23.03 -41.46
CA ASP A 193 10.09 22.13 -40.42
C ASP A 193 9.06 22.02 -39.29
N SER A 194 9.14 20.93 -38.52
CA SER A 194 8.35 20.79 -37.29
C SER A 194 9.18 21.26 -36.11
N SER A 195 8.53 21.88 -35.14
CA SER A 195 9.17 22.39 -33.94
C SER A 195 8.21 22.35 -32.75
N ASP A 196 8.74 22.51 -31.56
CA ASP A 196 8.00 22.49 -30.31
C ASP A 196 8.59 23.48 -29.30
N PHE A 197 7.73 23.94 -28.39
CA PHE A 197 8.15 24.65 -27.20
C PHE A 197 7.20 24.38 -26.05
N GLN A 198 7.72 24.54 -24.84
CA GLN A 198 6.97 24.45 -23.60
C GLN A 198 6.48 25.85 -23.19
N THR A 199 5.25 25.95 -22.70
CA THR A 199 4.74 27.21 -22.14
C THR A 199 5.44 27.57 -20.85
N ASP A 200 5.66 28.87 -20.62
CA ASP A 200 6.24 29.38 -19.37
C ASP A 200 5.30 29.19 -18.18
N ASP A 201 3.99 29.42 -18.40
CA ASP A 201 2.96 29.23 -17.39
C ASP A 201 2.55 27.75 -17.26
N THR A 202 1.95 27.44 -16.11
CA THR A 202 1.46 26.09 -15.77
C THR A 202 -0.07 26.04 -15.79
N LEU A 203 -0.64 24.99 -16.38
CA LEU A 203 -2.04 24.66 -16.25
C LEU A 203 -2.27 23.92 -14.93
N ARG A 204 -3.11 24.50 -14.07
CA ARG A 204 -3.58 23.85 -12.84
C ARG A 204 -4.81 23.01 -13.14
N VAL A 205 -4.65 21.69 -13.05
CA VAL A 205 -5.77 20.76 -13.17
C VAL A 205 -6.44 20.63 -11.81
N THR A 206 -7.76 20.85 -11.79
CA THR A 206 -8.57 20.82 -10.57
C THR A 206 -8.65 19.40 -10.02
N LEU A 207 -8.41 19.25 -8.71
CA LEU A 207 -8.48 17.98 -7.98
C LEU A 207 -9.67 17.99 -7.00
N PRO A 208 -10.24 16.83 -6.65
CA PRO A 208 -11.25 16.75 -5.61
C PRO A 208 -10.66 17.19 -4.26
N VAL A 209 -11.41 17.94 -3.46
CA VAL A 209 -10.97 18.38 -2.12
C VAL A 209 -12.08 18.14 -1.11
N ALA A 210 -11.78 17.35 -0.07
CA ALA A 210 -12.67 17.19 1.07
C ALA A 210 -12.54 18.36 2.06
N THR A 211 -13.66 18.84 2.59
CA THR A 211 -13.74 19.87 3.64
C THR A 211 -14.28 19.34 4.96
N SER A 212 -15.07 18.25 4.94
CA SER A 212 -15.50 17.57 6.17
C SER A 212 -15.84 16.10 5.94
N LEU A 213 -15.75 15.33 7.03
CA LEU A 213 -16.14 13.93 7.13
C LEU A 213 -17.26 13.82 8.18
N ALA A 214 -18.41 13.25 7.82
CA ALA A 214 -19.54 13.12 8.72
C ALA A 214 -20.30 11.79 8.53
N PRO A 215 -20.66 11.07 9.60
CA PRO A 215 -20.25 11.31 10.98
C PRO A 215 -18.74 11.09 11.19
N ASN A 216 -18.17 11.75 12.22
CA ASN A 216 -16.80 11.56 12.68
C ASN A 216 -16.78 11.82 14.20
N PRO A 217 -16.65 10.79 15.07
CA PRO A 217 -16.26 9.41 14.77
C PRO A 217 -17.37 8.56 14.11
N ILE A 218 -17.00 7.44 13.48
CA ILE A 218 -17.90 6.57 12.72
C ILE A 218 -17.69 5.07 13.01
N LEU A 219 -18.72 4.24 12.74
CA LEU A 219 -18.66 2.78 12.79
C LEU A 219 -18.27 2.18 11.41
N HIS A 220 -17.64 1.01 11.41
CA HIS A 220 -17.42 0.25 10.17
C HIS A 220 -18.75 -0.14 9.51
N GLN A 221 -18.73 -0.26 8.19
CA GLN A 221 -19.87 -0.61 7.33
C GLN A 221 -21.08 0.36 7.39
N THR A 222 -20.91 1.53 8.01
CA THR A 222 -21.89 2.61 7.98
C THR A 222 -21.52 3.66 6.93
N ASP A 223 -22.51 4.48 6.57
CA ASP A 223 -22.38 5.48 5.51
C ASP A 223 -21.60 6.70 6.00
N LEU A 224 -20.46 6.96 5.37
CA LEU A 224 -19.65 8.15 5.53
C LEU A 224 -20.01 9.16 4.43
N THR A 225 -20.38 10.37 4.85
CA THR A 225 -20.55 11.52 3.97
C THR A 225 -19.30 12.38 3.97
N ILE A 226 -18.68 12.52 2.80
CA ILE A 226 -17.61 13.45 2.52
C ILE A 226 -18.23 14.69 1.88
N THR A 227 -18.03 15.86 2.48
CA THR A 227 -18.41 17.15 1.88
C THR A 227 -17.16 17.85 1.38
N GLY A 228 -17.25 18.62 0.30
CA GLY A 228 -16.08 19.18 -0.35
C GLY A 228 -16.36 19.96 -1.63
N THR A 229 -15.33 20.09 -2.46
CA THR A 229 -15.41 20.63 -3.82
C THR A 229 -14.89 19.61 -4.81
N ASP A 230 -15.46 19.62 -6.01
CA ASP A 230 -15.05 18.79 -7.15
C ASP A 230 -15.00 17.28 -6.83
N LEU A 231 -15.84 16.83 -5.89
CA LEU A 231 -15.86 15.45 -5.43
C LEU A 231 -16.32 14.46 -6.50
N ASP A 232 -16.98 14.93 -7.57
CA ASP A 232 -17.30 14.16 -8.78
C ASP A 232 -16.04 13.71 -9.55
N LEU A 233 -14.90 14.36 -9.32
CA LEU A 233 -13.62 13.98 -9.93
C LEU A 233 -12.94 12.82 -9.20
N ALA A 234 -13.35 12.47 -7.97
CA ALA A 234 -12.78 11.34 -7.24
C ALA A 234 -13.18 10.02 -7.91
N LYS A 235 -12.21 9.21 -8.33
CA LYS A 235 -12.43 7.88 -8.92
C LYS A 235 -12.31 6.76 -7.90
N LYS A 236 -11.54 6.97 -6.83
CA LYS A 236 -11.40 6.02 -5.73
C LYS A 236 -11.02 6.71 -4.43
N ILE A 237 -11.41 6.10 -3.31
CA ILE A 237 -11.11 6.55 -1.96
C ILE A 237 -10.22 5.50 -1.27
N ILE A 238 -9.11 5.93 -0.68
CA ILE A 238 -8.23 5.05 0.09
C ILE A 238 -8.38 5.39 1.57
N PHE A 239 -8.73 4.38 2.37
CA PHE A 239 -8.80 4.48 3.82
C PHE A 239 -7.48 4.01 4.45
N THR A 240 -7.08 4.65 5.54
CA THR A 240 -5.95 4.18 6.34
C THR A 240 -6.20 2.76 6.83
N GLY A 241 -5.25 1.84 6.64
CA GLY A 241 -5.36 0.44 7.04
C GLY A 241 -6.05 -0.50 6.03
N VAL A 242 -6.60 0.00 4.93
CA VAL A 242 -7.26 -0.79 3.88
C VAL A 242 -6.39 -0.83 2.62
N SER A 243 -6.06 -2.02 2.13
CA SER A 243 -5.20 -2.20 0.94
C SER A 243 -5.93 -1.93 -0.38
N THR A 244 -7.20 -2.32 -0.47
CA THR A 244 -8.03 -2.15 -1.67
C THR A 244 -8.77 -0.81 -1.62
N PRO A 245 -8.56 0.11 -2.60
CA PRO A 245 -9.32 1.35 -2.67
C PRO A 245 -10.81 1.10 -2.88
N VAL A 246 -11.66 1.96 -2.32
CA VAL A 246 -13.10 1.97 -2.58
C VAL A 246 -13.38 2.69 -3.88
N THR A 247 -13.98 1.99 -4.85
CA THR A 247 -14.35 2.53 -6.16
C THR A 247 -15.86 2.60 -6.39
N SER A 248 -16.65 2.05 -5.47
CA SER A 248 -18.12 2.11 -5.49
C SER A 248 -18.62 3.08 -4.44
N PHE A 249 -19.42 4.05 -4.87
CA PHE A 249 -20.02 5.07 -4.02
C PHE A 249 -21.54 4.91 -4.01
N ILE A 250 -22.17 5.25 -2.87
CA ILE A 250 -23.63 5.27 -2.74
C ILE A 250 -24.20 6.44 -3.56
N SER A 251 -23.55 7.60 -3.45
CA SER A 251 -23.88 8.78 -4.25
C SER A 251 -22.65 9.66 -4.41
N GLN A 252 -22.56 10.36 -5.54
CA GLN A 252 -21.44 11.25 -5.83
C GLN A 252 -21.92 12.46 -6.62
N THR A 253 -21.58 13.64 -6.11
CA THR A 253 -21.83 14.96 -6.71
C THR A 253 -20.59 15.82 -6.53
N ALA A 254 -20.54 17.01 -7.12
CA ALA A 254 -19.40 17.91 -6.95
C ALA A 254 -19.16 18.35 -5.50
N THR A 255 -20.20 18.40 -4.67
CA THR A 255 -20.10 18.92 -3.29
C THR A 255 -20.24 17.85 -2.22
N GLN A 256 -20.69 16.64 -2.57
CA GLN A 256 -20.94 15.57 -1.62
C GLN A 256 -20.68 14.18 -2.24
N LEU A 257 -20.00 13.32 -1.49
CA LEU A 257 -19.76 11.91 -1.84
C LEU A 257 -20.10 11.04 -0.63
N VAL A 258 -20.95 10.03 -0.82
CA VAL A 258 -21.37 9.09 0.24
C VAL A 258 -20.89 7.69 -0.11
N LEU A 259 -20.25 7.01 0.84
CA LEU A 259 -19.78 5.63 0.69
C LEU A 259 -19.81 4.88 2.02
N LYS A 260 -19.68 3.55 1.98
CA LYS A 260 -19.52 2.75 3.21
C LYS A 260 -18.07 2.70 3.67
N VAL A 261 -17.86 2.82 4.98
CA VAL A 261 -16.54 2.63 5.60
C VAL A 261 -16.15 1.15 5.58
N PRO A 262 -15.04 0.75 4.93
CA PRO A 262 -14.62 -0.65 4.90
C PRO A 262 -14.25 -1.21 6.28
N ALA A 263 -14.47 -2.51 6.52
CA ALA A 263 -14.21 -3.18 7.81
C ALA A 263 -12.77 -3.09 8.34
N GLY A 264 -11.78 -2.89 7.45
CA GLY A 264 -10.35 -2.78 7.82
C GLY A 264 -9.86 -1.37 8.08
N THR A 265 -10.73 -0.37 8.01
CA THR A 265 -10.36 1.03 8.25
C THR A 265 -9.80 1.20 9.66
N LYS A 266 -8.68 1.89 9.74
CA LYS A 266 -8.03 2.37 10.97
C LYS A 266 -8.14 3.89 11.02
N LYS A 267 -7.93 4.45 12.22
CA LYS A 267 -7.84 5.90 12.40
C LYS A 267 -6.78 6.50 11.49
N GLY A 268 -7.11 7.60 10.82
CA GLY A 268 -6.20 8.37 9.99
C GLY A 268 -6.91 9.10 8.86
N LYS A 269 -6.16 9.87 8.07
CA LYS A 269 -6.69 10.56 6.90
C LYS A 269 -7.18 9.56 5.84
N ILE A 270 -8.15 10.01 5.05
CA ILE A 270 -8.58 9.33 3.83
C ILE A 270 -8.03 10.08 2.61
N LYS A 271 -7.75 9.35 1.53
CA LYS A 271 -7.27 9.94 0.27
C LYS A 271 -8.34 9.88 -0.81
N LEU A 272 -8.59 11.00 -1.47
CA LEU A 272 -9.42 11.09 -2.66
C LEU A 272 -8.48 11.05 -3.86
N VAL A 273 -8.67 10.10 -4.77
CA VAL A 273 -7.79 9.92 -5.93
C VAL A 273 -8.55 10.26 -7.21
N ALA A 274 -8.01 11.19 -8.00
CA ALA A 274 -8.57 11.58 -9.30
C ALA A 274 -8.23 10.57 -10.41
N ALA A 275 -8.78 10.77 -11.62
CA ALA A 275 -8.46 9.92 -12.78
C ALA A 275 -6.99 10.02 -13.22
N SER A 276 -6.32 11.14 -12.89
CA SER A 276 -4.88 11.33 -13.08
C SER A 276 -4.01 10.60 -12.04
N GLU A 277 -4.61 9.81 -11.14
CA GLU A 277 -3.94 9.12 -10.02
C GLU A 277 -3.32 10.05 -8.96
N VAL A 278 -3.41 11.37 -9.14
CA VAL A 278 -3.06 12.35 -8.11
C VAL A 278 -4.10 12.30 -6.98
N SER A 279 -3.61 12.37 -5.74
CA SER A 279 -4.44 12.25 -4.54
C SER A 279 -4.43 13.48 -3.66
N THR A 280 -5.55 13.76 -3.01
CA THR A 280 -5.70 14.76 -1.95
C THR A 280 -6.12 14.09 -0.65
N ASP A 281 -5.63 14.61 0.48
CA ASP A 281 -5.99 14.08 1.80
C ASP A 281 -7.22 14.80 2.36
N SER A 282 -7.97 14.11 3.22
CA SER A 282 -8.98 14.74 4.07
C SER A 282 -8.37 15.79 5.02
N PRO A 283 -9.16 16.80 5.43
CA PRO A 283 -8.66 17.87 6.28
C PRO A 283 -8.34 17.37 7.70
N THR A 284 -9.10 16.38 8.18
CA THR A 284 -8.93 15.73 9.48
C THR A 284 -8.77 14.23 9.33
N ASP A 285 -8.28 13.58 10.39
CA ASP A 285 -8.35 12.13 10.51
C ASP A 285 -9.82 11.69 10.60
N LEU A 286 -10.11 10.51 10.06
CA LEU A 286 -11.33 9.79 10.32
C LEU A 286 -11.14 8.99 11.61
N ASP A 287 -11.89 9.34 12.65
CA ASP A 287 -11.95 8.63 13.91
C ASP A 287 -12.99 7.51 13.85
N LEU A 288 -12.73 6.43 14.60
CA LEU A 288 -13.57 5.25 14.65
C LEU A 288 -14.16 5.07 16.04
N ILE A 289 -15.42 4.69 16.10
CA ILE A 289 -16.06 4.25 17.33
C ILE A 289 -15.63 2.81 17.58
N LEU A 290 -14.74 2.60 18.55
CA LEU A 290 -14.25 1.28 18.96
C LEU A 290 -14.62 1.02 20.43
N PRO A 291 -14.74 -0.25 20.84
CA PRO A 291 -14.85 -0.60 22.26
C PRO A 291 -13.57 -0.24 23.01
N SER A 292 -13.68 0.01 24.30
CA SER A 292 -12.53 0.14 25.19
C SER A 292 -12.77 -0.64 26.48
N VAL A 293 -11.72 -1.23 27.03
CA VAL A 293 -11.73 -1.92 28.32
C VAL A 293 -11.21 -0.96 29.38
N ALA A 294 -12.02 -0.73 30.42
CA ALA A 294 -11.64 0.07 31.59
C ALA A 294 -11.18 -0.81 32.75
N THR A 295 -11.93 -1.86 33.10
CA THR A 295 -11.55 -2.79 34.16
C THR A 295 -11.98 -4.22 33.86
N MET A 296 -11.32 -5.18 34.50
CA MET A 296 -11.63 -6.60 34.50
C MET A 296 -11.75 -7.06 35.96
N THR A 297 -12.84 -7.73 36.33
CA THR A 297 -13.08 -8.13 37.74
C THR A 297 -13.82 -9.47 37.81
N PRO A 298 -13.35 -10.45 38.60
CA PRO A 298 -12.12 -10.39 39.42
C PRO A 298 -10.85 -10.39 38.56
N ASN A 299 -9.78 -9.78 39.07
CA ASN A 299 -8.45 -9.83 38.46
C ASN A 299 -7.41 -9.85 39.60
N PRO A 300 -6.83 -11.02 39.98
CA PRO A 300 -6.80 -12.27 39.21
C PRO A 300 -8.13 -13.03 39.09
N VAL A 301 -8.33 -13.74 37.98
CA VAL A 301 -9.50 -14.58 37.72
C VAL A 301 -9.15 -16.07 37.77
N ASP A 302 -10.10 -16.91 38.20
CA ASP A 302 -10.02 -18.37 38.13
C ASP A 302 -10.64 -18.86 36.81
N PRO A 303 -9.93 -19.64 35.98
CA PRO A 303 -10.52 -20.21 34.76
C PRO A 303 -11.82 -20.98 35.03
N GLY A 304 -12.79 -20.86 34.12
CA GLY A 304 -14.14 -21.43 34.26
C GLY A 304 -15.13 -20.56 35.05
N THR A 305 -14.68 -19.44 35.63
CA THR A 305 -15.56 -18.49 36.33
C THR A 305 -15.90 -17.27 35.47
N ASP A 306 -16.91 -16.50 35.89
CA ASP A 306 -17.33 -15.30 35.18
C ASP A 306 -16.38 -14.11 35.44
N LEU A 307 -15.92 -13.50 34.36
CA LEU A 307 -15.21 -12.24 34.34
C LEU A 307 -16.14 -11.10 33.92
N THR A 308 -16.23 -10.08 34.76
CA THR A 308 -16.91 -8.82 34.42
C THR A 308 -15.91 -7.84 33.82
N ILE A 309 -16.16 -7.42 32.59
CA ILE A 309 -15.39 -6.41 31.86
C ILE A 309 -16.23 -5.14 31.80
N THR A 310 -15.71 -4.02 32.31
CA THR A 310 -16.37 -2.71 32.17
C THR A 310 -15.62 -1.83 31.19
N GLY A 311 -16.31 -0.88 30.56
CA GLY A 311 -15.71 -0.08 29.50
C GLY A 311 -16.69 0.81 28.73
N THR A 312 -16.35 1.12 27.48
CA THR A 312 -17.21 1.88 26.56
C THR A 312 -17.46 1.11 25.27
N ASN A 313 -18.62 1.33 24.65
CA ASN A 313 -19.04 0.69 23.39
C ASN A 313 -18.89 -0.84 23.39
N LEU A 314 -19.05 -1.47 24.55
CA LEU A 314 -18.85 -2.91 24.71
C LEU A 314 -19.96 -3.74 24.02
N ASP A 315 -21.07 -3.12 23.66
CA ASP A 315 -22.11 -3.68 22.78
C ASP A 315 -21.63 -3.95 21.35
N LEU A 316 -20.51 -3.33 20.94
CA LEU A 316 -19.87 -3.59 19.65
C LEU A 316 -18.93 -4.80 19.66
N VAL A 317 -18.71 -5.45 20.81
CA VAL A 317 -17.80 -6.60 20.89
C VAL A 317 -18.50 -7.85 20.35
N THR A 318 -17.86 -8.56 19.43
CA THR A 318 -18.38 -9.82 18.86
C THR A 318 -17.62 -11.05 19.33
N SER A 319 -16.39 -10.87 19.81
CA SER A 319 -15.61 -11.94 20.41
C SER A 319 -14.60 -11.41 21.42
N ILE A 320 -14.19 -12.28 22.35
CA ILE A 320 -13.09 -12.02 23.28
C ILE A 320 -12.12 -13.18 23.17
N THR A 321 -10.88 -12.89 22.80
CA THR A 321 -9.79 -13.86 22.75
C THR A 321 -8.92 -13.68 23.98
N PHE A 322 -8.78 -14.75 24.74
CA PHE A 322 -7.86 -14.87 25.86
C PHE A 322 -6.56 -15.52 25.38
N GLU A 323 -5.45 -15.26 26.08
CA GLU A 323 -4.17 -15.90 25.77
C GLU A 323 -4.31 -17.43 25.90
N ASN A 324 -3.83 -18.17 24.90
CA ASN A 324 -3.94 -19.64 24.82
C ASN A 324 -5.39 -20.22 24.78
N ALA A 325 -6.37 -19.45 24.31
CA ALA A 325 -7.73 -19.95 24.09
C ALA A 325 -8.33 -19.54 22.74
N ALA A 326 -9.30 -20.32 22.28
CA ALA A 326 -10.12 -19.94 21.11
C ALA A 326 -10.99 -18.71 21.44
N PRO A 327 -11.36 -17.87 20.45
CA PRO A 327 -12.22 -16.72 20.67
C PRO A 327 -13.59 -17.12 21.25
N VAL A 328 -13.98 -16.48 22.35
CA VAL A 328 -15.30 -16.63 22.96
C VAL A 328 -16.28 -15.68 22.27
N THR A 329 -17.37 -16.22 21.72
CA THR A 329 -18.40 -15.45 20.99
C THR A 329 -19.76 -15.43 21.68
N SER A 330 -19.90 -16.12 22.81
CA SER A 330 -21.11 -16.14 23.64
C SER A 330 -20.83 -15.51 25.00
N PHE A 331 -21.59 -14.50 25.36
CA PHE A 331 -21.45 -13.79 26.64
C PHE A 331 -22.64 -14.10 27.55
N VAL A 332 -22.40 -14.11 28.86
CA VAL A 332 -23.45 -14.26 29.88
C VAL A 332 -24.38 -13.06 29.84
N SER A 333 -23.81 -11.85 29.70
CA SER A 333 -24.55 -10.63 29.40
C SER A 333 -23.66 -9.61 28.68
N GLN A 334 -24.28 -8.71 27.91
CA GLN A 334 -23.57 -7.67 27.16
C GLN A 334 -24.42 -6.40 27.09
N THR A 335 -23.80 -5.27 27.41
CA THR A 335 -24.34 -3.91 27.31
C THR A 335 -23.24 -2.97 26.80
N ALA A 336 -23.57 -1.72 26.50
CA ALA A 336 -22.60 -0.73 26.05
C ALA A 336 -21.46 -0.45 27.06
N THR A 337 -21.67 -0.73 28.35
CA THR A 337 -20.71 -0.42 29.43
C THR A 337 -20.18 -1.64 30.17
N GLN A 338 -20.73 -2.84 29.92
CA GLN A 338 -20.37 -4.06 30.64
C GLN A 338 -20.56 -5.31 29.77
N ILE A 339 -19.59 -6.22 29.83
CA ILE A 339 -19.71 -7.61 29.38
C ILE A 339 -19.44 -8.52 30.58
N VAL A 340 -20.28 -9.56 30.74
CA VAL A 340 -19.96 -10.69 31.62
C VAL A 340 -19.70 -11.89 30.73
N VAL A 341 -18.51 -12.49 30.87
CA VAL A 341 -18.05 -13.61 30.05
C VAL A 341 -17.45 -14.69 30.93
N THR A 342 -17.81 -15.95 30.70
CA THR A 342 -17.17 -17.08 31.37
C THR A 342 -15.78 -17.31 30.78
N VAL A 343 -14.76 -17.28 31.63
CA VAL A 343 -13.36 -17.43 31.21
C VAL A 343 -13.07 -18.88 30.81
N PRO A 344 -12.50 -19.16 29.63
CA PRO A 344 -12.14 -20.51 29.23
C PRO A 344 -11.12 -21.17 30.16
N MET A 345 -11.16 -22.50 30.25
CA MET A 345 -10.10 -23.28 30.92
C MET A 345 -8.78 -23.19 30.14
N GLY A 346 -7.65 -23.22 30.85
CA GLY A 346 -6.31 -23.31 30.24
C GLY A 346 -5.78 -22.01 29.63
N ILE A 347 -6.41 -20.87 29.93
CA ILE A 347 -5.90 -19.55 29.52
C ILE A 347 -4.57 -19.23 30.22
N LEU A 348 -3.76 -18.38 29.59
CA LEU A 348 -2.56 -17.82 30.18
C LEU A 348 -2.78 -16.37 30.62
N ARG A 349 -1.88 -15.89 31.48
CA ARG A 349 -1.77 -14.47 31.81
C ARG A 349 -1.47 -13.67 30.54
N GLY A 350 -2.25 -12.62 30.29
CA GLY A 350 -2.06 -11.78 29.10
C GLY A 350 -3.16 -10.74 28.93
N ASN A 351 -2.99 -9.85 27.96
CA ASN A 351 -4.06 -8.92 27.56
C ASN A 351 -5.16 -9.70 26.82
N ILE A 352 -6.41 -9.28 26.98
CA ILE A 352 -7.51 -9.82 26.17
C ILE A 352 -7.62 -9.04 24.87
N THR A 353 -8.04 -9.72 23.80
CA THR A 353 -8.27 -9.10 22.48
C THR A 353 -9.75 -9.17 22.11
N LEU A 354 -10.37 -8.02 21.88
CA LEU A 354 -11.77 -7.88 21.49
C LEU A 354 -11.90 -7.87 19.96
N GLY A 355 -12.77 -8.73 19.43
CA GLY A 355 -13.30 -8.62 18.08
C GLY A 355 -14.41 -7.56 18.04
N VAL A 356 -14.42 -6.73 17.00
CA VAL A 356 -15.35 -5.60 16.86
C VAL A 356 -16.37 -5.87 15.75
N LEU A 357 -17.63 -5.53 15.99
CA LEU A 357 -18.73 -5.70 15.06
C LEU A 357 -18.43 -5.02 13.72
N ASN A 358 -18.66 -5.75 12.62
CA ASN A 358 -18.43 -5.29 11.25
C ASN A 358 -16.99 -4.83 10.94
N SER A 359 -16.02 -5.17 11.79
CA SER A 359 -14.63 -4.75 11.67
C SER A 359 -13.68 -5.95 11.57
N THR A 360 -12.56 -5.76 10.88
CA THR A 360 -11.40 -6.66 10.98
C THR A 360 -10.33 -6.10 11.92
N VAL A 361 -10.56 -4.93 12.51
CA VAL A 361 -9.70 -4.34 13.53
C VAL A 361 -10.09 -4.94 14.89
N THR A 362 -9.09 -5.30 15.68
CA THR A 362 -9.26 -5.76 17.06
C THR A 362 -8.80 -4.69 18.05
N VAL A 363 -9.34 -4.74 19.26
CA VAL A 363 -8.93 -3.88 20.38
C VAL A 363 -8.32 -4.74 21.48
N GLN A 364 -7.12 -4.41 21.94
CA GLN A 364 -6.54 -5.05 23.13
C GLN A 364 -6.87 -4.27 24.40
N SER A 365 -7.06 -4.98 25.51
CA SER A 365 -7.12 -4.36 26.83
C SER A 365 -5.78 -3.70 27.17
N ALA A 366 -5.81 -2.57 27.86
CA ALA A 366 -4.59 -1.96 28.41
C ALA A 366 -4.06 -2.78 29.59
N ASP A 367 -4.96 -3.19 30.48
CA ASP A 367 -4.62 -4.02 31.63
C ASP A 367 -4.42 -5.49 31.23
N VAL A 368 -3.45 -6.13 31.88
CA VAL A 368 -3.19 -7.56 31.79
C VAL A 368 -4.21 -8.30 32.64
N LEU A 369 -4.81 -9.36 32.09
CA LEU A 369 -5.60 -10.30 32.87
C LEU A 369 -4.64 -11.23 33.62
N GLU A 370 -4.67 -11.13 34.94
CA GLU A 370 -4.01 -12.03 35.86
C GLU A 370 -4.88 -13.28 36.06
N VAL A 371 -4.23 -14.44 36.16
CA VAL A 371 -4.89 -15.73 36.32
C VAL A 371 -4.38 -16.39 37.60
N LEU A 372 -5.27 -16.87 38.46
CA LEU A 372 -4.89 -17.67 39.62
C LEU A 372 -4.37 -19.04 39.15
N GLY A 373 -3.11 -19.38 39.47
CA GLY A 373 -2.51 -20.70 39.16
C GLY A 373 -1.80 -20.79 37.80
N SER A 374 -0.92 -19.82 37.52
CA SER A 374 -0.32 -19.44 36.23
C SER A 374 0.51 -20.47 35.43
N ALA A 375 -0.07 -21.61 35.05
CA ALA A 375 0.22 -22.36 33.82
C ALA A 375 -0.78 -23.52 33.68
N PRO A 376 -1.20 -23.93 32.47
CA PRO A 376 -1.75 -25.27 32.31
C PRO A 376 -0.75 -26.29 32.89
N PRO A 377 -1.21 -27.35 33.59
CA PRO A 377 -0.31 -28.37 34.12
C PRO A 377 0.67 -28.82 33.04
N PRO A 378 1.95 -29.06 33.38
CA PRO A 378 2.91 -29.56 32.42
C PRO A 378 2.35 -30.81 31.73
N VAL A 379 2.30 -30.86 30.39
CA VAL A 379 1.87 -32.09 29.70
C VAL A 379 2.83 -33.21 30.11
N VAL A 380 2.27 -34.28 30.68
CA VAL A 380 2.99 -35.48 31.10
C VAL A 380 2.64 -36.62 30.14
N ALA A 381 3.64 -37.10 29.40
CA ALA A 381 3.46 -38.19 28.45
C ALA A 381 3.38 -39.57 29.14
N LEU A 382 4.09 -39.75 30.25
CA LEU A 382 4.02 -40.94 31.10
C LEU A 382 3.73 -40.57 32.56
N PRO A 383 2.45 -40.57 32.97
CA PRO A 383 2.07 -40.13 34.31
C PRO A 383 2.51 -41.14 35.36
N PHE A 384 3.03 -40.64 36.47
CA PHE A 384 3.32 -41.40 37.69
C PHE A 384 2.16 -41.30 38.69
N TYR A 385 1.47 -40.17 38.67
CA TYR A 385 0.26 -39.93 39.44
C TYR A 385 -0.79 -39.24 38.55
N ASN A 386 -2.02 -39.73 38.63
CA ASN A 386 -3.22 -39.12 38.04
C ASN A 386 -4.43 -39.57 38.87
N ASP A 387 -4.82 -38.78 39.87
CA ASP A 387 -5.78 -39.10 40.95
C ASP A 387 -5.48 -40.39 41.77
N ALA A 388 -4.49 -41.15 41.36
CA ALA A 388 -3.91 -42.33 41.97
C ALA A 388 -2.52 -42.57 41.35
N VAL A 389 -1.65 -43.31 42.04
CA VAL A 389 -0.39 -43.79 41.44
C VAL A 389 -0.72 -44.72 40.28
N THR A 390 -0.13 -44.47 39.11
CA THR A 390 -0.50 -45.17 37.87
C THR A 390 0.05 -46.59 37.80
N SER A 391 -0.50 -47.40 36.89
CA SER A 391 -0.03 -48.77 36.62
C SER A 391 1.43 -48.83 36.15
N ASN A 392 2.00 -47.72 35.69
CA ASN A 392 3.42 -47.62 35.33
C ASN A 392 4.33 -47.95 36.53
N TRP A 393 3.85 -47.69 37.75
CA TRP A 393 4.56 -48.01 38.99
C TRP A 393 4.00 -49.25 39.70
N THR A 394 2.68 -49.47 39.67
CA THR A 394 2.06 -50.55 40.48
C THR A 394 2.01 -51.91 39.79
N SER A 395 2.24 -52.00 38.48
CA SER A 395 2.20 -53.29 37.76
C SER A 395 3.35 -54.22 38.13
N THR A 396 4.53 -53.68 38.44
CA THR A 396 5.74 -54.44 38.78
C THR A 396 6.47 -53.90 40.02
N GLY A 397 6.14 -52.68 40.46
CA GLY A 397 6.75 -52.02 41.61
C GLY A 397 5.82 -51.92 42.82
N TRP A 398 6.13 -50.97 43.70
CA TRP A 398 5.45 -50.73 44.96
C TRP A 398 5.30 -49.23 45.24
N ILE A 399 4.32 -48.92 46.09
CA ILE A 399 4.07 -47.60 46.67
C ILE A 399 4.41 -47.69 48.16
N GLY A 400 5.18 -46.74 48.71
CA GLY A 400 5.49 -46.70 50.14
C GLY A 400 6.98 -46.90 50.42
N GLY A 401 7.37 -47.36 51.62
CA GLY A 401 8.80 -47.51 51.97
C GLY A 401 9.53 -46.21 52.36
N GLY A 402 8.86 -45.07 52.24
CA GLY A 402 9.35 -43.77 52.69
C GLY A 402 9.50 -43.63 54.20
N TRP A 403 10.30 -42.64 54.63
CA TRP A 403 10.60 -42.37 56.04
C TRP A 403 10.47 -40.89 56.39
N GLY A 404 10.51 -40.56 57.69
CA GLY A 404 10.58 -39.18 58.16
C GLY A 404 9.30 -38.35 57.94
N GLY A 405 8.15 -39.01 57.72
CA GLY A 405 6.86 -38.37 57.53
C GLY A 405 5.79 -39.31 56.97
N ALA A 406 4.73 -38.75 56.38
CA ALA A 406 3.64 -39.49 55.75
C ALA A 406 3.26 -38.91 54.37
N ALA A 407 2.78 -39.76 53.46
CA ALA A 407 2.18 -39.35 52.19
C ALA A 407 0.72 -39.81 52.12
N ASP A 408 -0.20 -38.90 51.78
CA ASP A 408 -1.61 -39.18 51.52
C ASP A 408 -1.91 -38.95 50.03
N TYR A 409 -2.19 -40.04 49.33
CA TYR A 409 -2.47 -40.06 47.89
C TYR A 409 -3.94 -39.74 47.56
N ASN A 410 -4.80 -39.54 48.56
CA ASN A 410 -6.23 -39.27 48.41
C ASN A 410 -6.62 -37.85 48.81
N ASN A 411 -5.66 -36.93 48.91
CA ASN A 411 -5.93 -35.55 49.28
C ASN A 411 -6.77 -34.86 48.19
N THR A 412 -7.83 -34.15 48.59
CA THR A 412 -8.79 -33.51 47.69
C THR A 412 -8.65 -31.98 47.62
N SER A 413 -7.74 -31.40 48.41
CA SER A 413 -7.45 -29.96 48.36
C SER A 413 -6.11 -29.62 49.02
N PRO A 414 -5.28 -28.76 48.40
CA PRO A 414 -5.38 -28.23 47.03
C PRO A 414 -5.08 -29.30 45.97
N VAL A 415 -5.59 -29.10 44.75
CA VAL A 415 -5.39 -29.98 43.58
C VAL A 415 -4.95 -29.13 42.39
N ARG A 416 -4.08 -29.65 41.52
CA ARG A 416 -3.62 -28.96 40.30
C ARG A 416 -4.23 -29.55 39.04
N GLU A 417 -4.37 -30.87 38.99
CA GLU A 417 -4.97 -31.64 37.90
C GLU A 417 -5.93 -32.69 38.46
N GLY A 418 -7.07 -32.92 37.80
CA GLY A 418 -8.03 -33.93 38.24
C GLY A 418 -8.77 -33.56 39.53
N THR A 419 -8.95 -34.53 40.43
CA THR A 419 -9.73 -34.41 41.67
C THR A 419 -8.92 -34.62 42.94
N LYS A 420 -7.67 -35.08 42.83
CA LYS A 420 -6.80 -35.38 43.96
C LYS A 420 -5.36 -34.99 43.68
N SER A 421 -4.62 -34.73 44.76
CA SER A 421 -3.16 -34.54 44.75
C SER A 421 -2.50 -35.43 45.80
N ILE A 422 -1.17 -35.55 45.77
CA ILE A 422 -0.42 -36.22 46.82
C ILE A 422 -0.05 -35.20 47.89
N LYS A 423 -0.58 -35.34 49.09
CA LYS A 423 -0.14 -34.57 50.26
C LYS A 423 1.07 -35.26 50.89
N ILE A 424 2.14 -34.51 51.14
CA ILE A 424 3.36 -35.03 51.77
C ILE A 424 3.63 -34.21 53.03
N ASP A 425 3.55 -34.87 54.19
CA ASP A 425 3.85 -34.29 55.49
C ASP A 425 5.26 -34.70 55.94
N TYR A 426 6.20 -33.76 55.94
CA TYR A 426 7.57 -34.00 56.43
C TYR A 426 7.63 -33.74 57.95
N VAL A 427 7.86 -34.78 58.74
CA VAL A 427 7.88 -34.69 60.22
C VAL A 427 9.28 -34.38 60.75
N GLY A 428 10.34 -34.95 60.16
CA GLY A 428 11.72 -34.73 60.54
C GLY A 428 12.62 -34.36 59.36
N GLY A 429 13.81 -33.83 59.65
CA GLY A 429 14.80 -33.51 58.61
C GLY A 429 15.21 -34.73 57.79
N TYR A 430 15.46 -34.54 56.50
CA TYR A 430 15.86 -35.57 55.55
C TYR A 430 14.84 -36.68 55.31
N GLY A 431 13.58 -36.47 55.73
CA GLY A 431 12.48 -37.40 55.46
C GLY A 431 12.15 -37.49 53.97
N SER A 432 11.76 -38.67 53.52
CA SER A 432 11.30 -38.94 52.15
C SER A 432 10.04 -39.79 52.19
N PRO A 433 8.86 -39.22 52.54
CA PRO A 433 7.63 -40.00 52.73
C PRO A 433 7.02 -40.51 51.42
N LEU A 434 7.23 -39.79 50.32
CA LEU A 434 6.81 -40.22 48.98
C LEU A 434 7.97 -40.98 48.32
N GLN A 435 7.78 -42.29 48.16
CA GLN A 435 8.67 -43.16 47.39
C GLN A 435 7.86 -44.12 46.54
N LEU A 436 8.32 -44.28 45.30
CA LEU A 436 7.84 -45.29 44.37
C LEU A 436 9.07 -46.08 43.91
N GLY A 437 9.00 -47.41 43.97
CA GLY A 437 10.15 -48.26 43.71
C GLY A 437 9.79 -49.60 43.07
N GLY A 438 10.80 -50.31 42.56
CA GLY A 438 10.64 -51.64 41.95
C GLY A 438 10.08 -51.65 40.52
N ALA A 439 9.80 -50.50 39.93
CA ALA A 439 9.39 -50.42 38.53
C ALA A 439 10.56 -50.67 37.56
N ASN A 440 10.27 -50.80 36.28
CA ASN A 440 11.28 -50.86 35.21
C ASN A 440 10.83 -49.99 34.04
N ILE A 441 10.87 -48.68 34.24
CA ILE A 441 10.38 -47.69 33.28
C ILE A 441 11.51 -47.34 32.31
N ASP A 442 11.27 -47.49 31.01
CA ASP A 442 12.18 -47.00 29.96
C ASP A 442 12.09 -45.47 29.87
N MET A 443 13.19 -44.78 30.15
CA MET A 443 13.27 -43.32 30.09
C MET A 443 13.77 -42.81 28.73
N THR A 444 14.24 -43.68 27.83
CA THR A 444 14.81 -43.26 26.54
C THR A 444 13.89 -42.40 25.67
N PRO A 445 12.54 -42.54 25.71
CA PRO A 445 11.64 -41.68 24.93
C PRO A 445 11.44 -40.27 25.51
N TYR A 446 11.88 -40.02 26.75
CA TYR A 446 11.58 -38.81 27.50
C TYR A 446 12.84 -38.01 27.77
N THR A 447 12.68 -36.70 27.93
CA THR A 447 13.83 -35.78 28.16
C THR A 447 13.75 -35.09 29.50
N THR A 448 12.54 -34.98 30.06
CA THR A 448 12.25 -34.25 31.29
C THR A 448 11.44 -35.08 32.27
N PHE A 449 11.76 -34.94 33.55
CA PHE A 449 10.87 -35.28 34.65
C PHE A 449 10.11 -34.02 35.07
N LYS A 450 8.79 -34.14 35.23
CA LYS A 450 7.90 -33.02 35.55
C LYS A 450 7.14 -33.29 36.84
N LEU A 451 6.89 -32.22 37.58
CA LEU A 451 6.00 -32.20 38.74
C LEU A 451 5.50 -30.78 39.02
N SER A 452 4.29 -30.66 39.55
CA SER A 452 3.75 -29.46 40.16
C SER A 452 3.79 -29.58 41.67
N VAL A 453 4.20 -28.52 42.38
CA VAL A 453 4.30 -28.50 43.84
C VAL A 453 3.59 -27.28 44.43
N TYR A 454 2.74 -27.49 45.43
CA TYR A 454 2.14 -26.43 46.24
C TYR A 454 2.73 -26.46 47.65
N GLY A 455 3.23 -25.32 48.13
CA GLY A 455 3.71 -25.18 49.51
C GLY A 455 2.57 -24.84 50.48
N ALA A 456 2.35 -25.65 51.50
CA ALA A 456 1.44 -25.32 52.61
C ALA A 456 2.02 -24.21 53.51
N PRO A 457 1.22 -23.58 54.39
CA PRO A 457 1.74 -22.59 55.32
C PRO A 457 2.95 -23.08 56.14
N GLY A 458 4.02 -22.28 56.20
CA GLY A 458 5.27 -22.61 56.89
C GLY A 458 6.29 -23.40 56.05
N SER A 459 5.99 -23.67 54.78
CA SER A 459 6.90 -24.33 53.83
C SER A 459 7.78 -23.36 53.05
N GLY A 460 7.50 -22.05 53.08
CA GLY A 460 8.23 -21.05 52.32
C GLY A 460 9.74 -21.07 52.59
N GLY A 461 10.53 -21.22 51.51
CA GLY A 461 12.00 -21.23 51.60
C GLY A 461 12.60 -22.54 52.09
N LYS A 462 11.80 -23.58 52.37
CA LYS A 462 12.28 -24.94 52.58
C LYS A 462 12.77 -25.52 51.25
N THR A 463 13.71 -26.45 51.32
CA THR A 463 14.34 -27.11 50.18
C THR A 463 13.87 -28.55 50.14
N VAL A 464 13.41 -28.97 48.96
CA VAL A 464 13.03 -30.33 48.65
C VAL A 464 13.92 -30.82 47.50
N THR A 465 14.26 -32.09 47.52
CA THR A 465 15.07 -32.73 46.49
C THR A 465 14.32 -33.87 45.82
N VAL A 466 14.51 -34.00 44.51
CA VAL A 466 14.05 -35.16 43.73
C VAL A 466 15.26 -36.02 43.38
N GLY A 467 15.14 -37.33 43.54
CA GLY A 467 16.17 -38.28 43.07
C GLY A 467 15.57 -39.49 42.38
N ILE A 468 16.37 -40.09 41.50
CA ILE A 468 16.05 -41.29 40.72
C ILE A 468 17.18 -42.33 40.87
N ASN A 469 16.83 -43.60 41.14
CA ASN A 469 17.72 -44.79 41.16
C ASN A 469 18.99 -44.77 42.06
N GLY A 470 18.99 -44.07 43.19
CA GLY A 470 20.13 -44.02 44.12
C GLY A 470 21.37 -43.25 43.62
N THR A 471 21.75 -42.22 44.38
CA THR A 471 23.09 -41.59 44.54
C THR A 471 23.92 -41.20 43.30
N ASN A 472 23.33 -40.88 42.15
CA ASN A 472 24.07 -40.30 41.02
C ASN A 472 23.46 -39.01 40.40
N GLY A 473 22.30 -38.54 40.89
CA GLY A 473 21.76 -37.23 40.52
C GLY A 473 20.59 -36.82 41.42
N GLN A 474 20.56 -35.55 41.80
CA GLN A 474 19.54 -34.94 42.67
C GLN A 474 19.25 -33.54 42.17
N PHE A 475 17.98 -33.15 42.18
CA PHE A 475 17.58 -31.78 41.86
C PHE A 475 16.92 -31.12 43.07
N ASN A 476 17.58 -30.09 43.59
CA ASN A 476 17.09 -29.32 44.73
C ASN A 476 16.27 -28.13 44.24
N PHE A 477 15.10 -27.93 44.84
CA PHE A 477 14.29 -26.73 44.61
C PHE A 477 13.76 -26.18 45.93
N ASN A 478 13.51 -24.87 45.94
CA ASN A 478 12.90 -24.19 47.07
C ASN A 478 11.37 -24.19 46.92
N VAL A 479 10.68 -24.50 48.00
CA VAL A 479 9.22 -24.52 48.07
C VAL A 479 8.70 -23.08 48.17
N VAL A 480 7.72 -22.78 47.32
CA VAL A 480 6.97 -21.52 47.33
C VAL A 480 5.65 -21.74 48.05
N GLU A 481 5.44 -20.99 49.13
CA GLU A 481 4.23 -21.09 49.94
C GLU A 481 3.03 -20.45 49.23
N GLY A 482 1.88 -21.11 49.28
CA GLY A 482 0.59 -20.56 48.84
C GLY A 482 0.32 -20.63 47.33
N VAL A 483 1.26 -21.12 46.52
CA VAL A 483 1.15 -21.12 45.05
C VAL A 483 1.63 -22.46 44.48
N TRP A 484 0.96 -22.96 43.45
CA TRP A 484 1.44 -24.10 42.66
C TRP A 484 2.62 -23.67 41.77
N THR A 485 3.73 -24.39 41.87
CA THR A 485 4.96 -24.15 41.11
C THR A 485 5.27 -25.39 40.26
N ASP A 486 5.50 -25.18 38.96
CA ASP A 486 5.84 -26.26 38.04
C ASP A 486 7.34 -26.39 37.83
N TYR A 487 7.80 -27.64 37.80
CA TYR A 487 9.19 -27.97 37.52
C TYR A 487 9.25 -28.92 36.32
N ALA A 488 10.17 -28.61 35.39
CA ALA A 488 10.57 -29.48 34.29
C ALA A 488 12.08 -29.69 34.39
N ILE A 489 12.46 -30.84 34.95
CA ILE A 489 13.83 -31.18 35.33
C ILE A 489 14.41 -32.08 34.24
N PRO A 490 15.54 -31.73 33.60
CA PRO A 490 16.16 -32.60 32.61
C PRO A 490 16.57 -33.93 33.27
N ILE A 491 16.16 -35.07 32.71
CA ILE A 491 16.44 -36.41 33.28
C ILE A 491 17.95 -36.63 33.47
N SER A 492 18.76 -36.08 32.56
CA SER A 492 20.23 -36.12 32.61
C SER A 492 20.84 -35.48 33.86
N THR A 493 20.10 -34.62 34.57
CA THR A 493 20.53 -34.02 35.84
C THR A 493 20.19 -34.90 37.05
N LEU A 494 19.24 -35.82 36.89
CA LEU A 494 18.75 -36.72 37.93
C LEU A 494 19.41 -38.09 37.86
N THR A 495 19.74 -38.59 36.66
CA THR A 495 20.40 -39.89 36.48
C THR A 495 21.05 -40.03 35.11
N ALA A 496 22.09 -40.86 35.03
CA ALA A 496 22.69 -41.32 33.77
C ALA A 496 22.09 -42.66 33.28
N SER A 497 21.20 -43.28 34.07
CA SER A 497 20.52 -44.52 33.71
C SER A 497 19.49 -44.27 32.60
N SER A 498 19.34 -45.22 31.68
CA SER A 498 18.26 -45.21 30.68
C SER A 498 16.95 -45.82 31.21
N THR A 499 16.99 -46.49 32.36
CA THR A 499 15.82 -47.06 33.03
C THR A 499 15.60 -46.40 34.39
N MET A 500 14.35 -46.28 34.82
CA MET A 500 13.95 -45.82 36.14
C MET A 500 13.31 -46.96 36.91
N SER A 501 13.86 -47.26 38.07
CA SER A 501 13.34 -48.24 39.03
C SER A 501 12.88 -47.63 40.34
N GLU A 502 13.28 -46.40 40.65
CA GLU A 502 12.94 -45.73 41.90
C GLU A 502 12.90 -44.22 41.70
N ILE A 503 11.93 -43.56 42.35
CA ILE A 503 11.85 -42.11 42.50
C ILE A 503 11.43 -41.75 43.92
N TRP A 504 12.01 -40.67 44.44
CA TRP A 504 11.65 -40.16 45.75
C TRP A 504 11.68 -38.63 45.80
N ILE A 505 10.86 -38.06 46.70
CA ILE A 505 10.78 -36.62 46.97
C ILE A 505 11.10 -36.38 48.45
N GLN A 506 12.28 -35.85 48.71
CA GLN A 506 12.89 -35.80 50.03
C GLN A 506 13.04 -34.36 50.55
N GLU A 507 12.78 -34.15 51.84
CA GLU A 507 13.13 -32.92 52.55
C GLU A 507 14.65 -32.75 52.58
N PHE A 508 15.14 -31.57 52.21
CA PHE A 508 16.58 -31.33 52.11
C PHE A 508 17.04 -30.08 52.87
N SER A 509 16.16 -29.43 53.63
CA SER A 509 16.55 -28.38 54.57
C SER A 509 17.09 -28.92 55.90
N GLY A 510 16.92 -30.20 56.19
CA GLY A 510 17.36 -30.83 57.44
C GLY A 510 16.51 -30.45 58.66
N THR A 511 15.34 -29.84 58.44
CA THR A 511 14.49 -29.31 59.52
C THR A 511 13.17 -30.05 59.66
N GLY A 512 12.57 -30.51 58.56
CA GLY A 512 11.20 -31.04 58.55
C GLY A 512 10.16 -30.02 59.02
N GLY A 513 8.99 -30.51 59.43
CA GLY A 513 7.91 -29.72 60.03
C GLY A 513 7.09 -28.90 59.04
N PHE A 514 6.97 -29.34 57.78
CA PHE A 514 6.16 -28.66 56.77
C PHE A 514 5.49 -29.66 55.82
N THR A 515 4.48 -29.16 55.11
CA THR A 515 3.68 -29.94 54.16
C THR A 515 3.84 -29.37 52.76
N ILE A 516 3.90 -30.24 51.77
CA ILE A 516 3.74 -29.90 50.36
C ILE A 516 2.65 -30.76 49.72
N TYR A 517 2.12 -30.30 48.60
CA TYR A 517 1.25 -31.09 47.74
C TYR A 517 1.90 -31.25 46.37
N VAL A 518 1.85 -32.45 45.83
CA VAL A 518 2.47 -32.80 44.54
C VAL A 518 1.40 -33.32 43.59
N ASP A 519 1.46 -32.86 42.35
CA ASP A 519 0.52 -33.22 41.29
C ASP A 519 1.22 -33.13 39.92
N ALA A 520 0.56 -33.55 38.83
CA ALA A 520 1.10 -33.56 37.46
C ALA A 520 2.52 -34.17 37.38
N MET A 521 2.75 -35.28 38.09
CA MET A 521 4.06 -35.91 38.24
C MET A 521 4.28 -37.01 37.19
N GLY A 522 5.37 -36.93 36.43
CA GLY A 522 5.77 -38.00 35.48
C GLY A 522 6.84 -37.59 34.47
N LEU A 523 6.97 -38.38 33.39
CA LEU A 523 7.96 -38.13 32.34
C LEU A 523 7.34 -37.47 31.10
N ASN A 524 8.15 -36.68 30.42
CA ASN A 524 7.81 -36.07 29.14
C ASN A 524 9.01 -35.90 28.21
#